data_AF-A8ZXF1-F1
#
_entry.id   AF-A8ZXF1-F1
#
_cell.length_a   1.000
_cell.length_b   1.000
_cell.length_c   1.000
_cell.angle_alpha   90.00
_cell.angle_beta   90.00
_cell.angle_gamma   90.00
#
_symmetry.space_group_name_H-M   'P 1'
#
loop_
_entity.id
_entity.type
_entity.pdbx_description
1 polymer ?
#
loop_
_entity_poly.entity_id
_entity_poly.type
_entity_poly.pdbx_seq_one_letter_code
_entity_poly.pdbx_strand_id
1 'polypeptide(L)'
;MKLVRLKITDTKGFRSLQPGFEHHFRTAWELETESQEAQGFAPFVCAGPNGSGKSNLLEALVAIFFQLEVLRGRRILPETFLFDEATNPKGFQDGDGIPNGFELEYLIQVPDEFCSSASPDFAHVKIVKKLDQSPNISWINQEYFEFDELGEISERERDFLLPQYVLGYSSGENEILSLPFFKMRFVQFDEYWHALSNQLPYSGRPETRLAFLDSGFSQAILLCNLLFQDTDALKPFRDDVGIDALKEFRIIIRRNIEIKESQIPAFGSQDESKGETIEEIVKNHPALSIKEAETETEAKRYQVNLLELLEGDERSVGIIPRLKRCATCFYVDETADTLYLDYYVNEATKQAFNENFDFEVNQSPIALFQALQVLLTLNLFPVSETLKADLYQSDSLYVGETVPILASDERMMRFKNFWLKKTGVKEPVLLKSLSDGEHQLLHSLGLCLLFKNTNSLFLLDEPETHFNPDWRSSFITRLHQCFKDADDSHEMFITTHTPFLISDSKPEKVLVFKKMDGVVEVKNPEYNTLGASINKITMTTFGKRETISGHAQAILEELRSRFEGGEDKEKLITEINRQLGDSVEKVLLIKTILDSMEAHG
;
A
#
# COMPACT_ATOMS: atom_id res chain seq x y z
N MET A 1 9.33 5.66 12.20
CA MET A 1 10.45 5.81 11.26
C MET A 1 10.44 7.24 10.73
N LYS A 2 11.59 7.86 10.50
CA LYS A 2 11.75 9.16 9.83
C LYS A 2 12.91 9.11 8.84
N LEU A 3 12.65 9.28 7.54
CA LEU A 3 13.70 9.29 6.52
C LEU A 3 14.61 10.50 6.67
N VAL A 4 15.92 10.26 6.55
CA VAL A 4 16.96 11.30 6.61
C VAL A 4 17.57 11.52 5.24
N ARG A 5 17.97 10.43 4.56
CA ARG A 5 18.70 10.51 3.30
C ARG A 5 18.49 9.26 2.45
N LEU A 6 18.37 9.45 1.14
CA LEU A 6 18.44 8.38 0.15
C LEU A 6 19.47 8.75 -0.92
N LYS A 7 20.33 7.79 -1.27
CA LYS A 7 21.26 7.88 -2.38
C LYS A 7 21.22 6.62 -3.23
N ILE A 8 21.10 6.77 -4.55
CA ILE A 8 21.21 5.66 -5.51
C ILE A 8 22.65 5.62 -6.01
N THR A 9 23.42 4.63 -5.56
CA THR A 9 24.82 4.42 -5.98
C THR A 9 24.94 3.42 -7.13
N ASP A 10 23.84 2.80 -7.54
CA ASP A 10 23.77 1.97 -8.74
C ASP A 10 24.26 2.75 -9.97
N THR A 11 25.19 2.16 -10.72
CA THR A 11 25.75 2.75 -11.93
C THR A 11 24.74 2.83 -13.07
N LYS A 12 23.66 2.05 -13.01
CA LYS A 12 22.52 2.12 -13.93
C LYS A 12 21.42 3.08 -13.45
N GLY A 13 21.53 3.61 -12.22
CA GLY A 13 20.47 4.37 -11.57
C GLY A 13 19.28 3.49 -11.20
N PHE A 14 18.13 4.10 -10.97
CA PHE A 14 16.87 3.41 -10.72
C PHE A 14 15.75 4.07 -11.53
N ARG A 15 15.34 3.43 -12.64
CA ARG A 15 14.33 3.95 -13.56
C ARG A 15 14.70 5.35 -14.05
N SER A 16 13.97 6.40 -13.63
CA SER A 16 14.30 7.78 -13.98
C SER A 16 15.28 8.46 -13.02
N LEU A 17 15.53 7.86 -11.85
CA LEU A 17 16.52 8.35 -10.90
C LEU A 17 17.92 8.03 -11.43
N GLN A 18 18.69 9.06 -11.74
CA GLN A 18 20.02 8.93 -12.30
C GLN A 18 21.01 8.24 -11.33
N PRO A 19 22.11 7.66 -11.84
CA PRO A 19 23.25 7.27 -11.00
C PRO A 19 23.73 8.44 -10.14
N GLY A 20 23.91 8.21 -8.85
CA GLY A 20 24.28 9.24 -7.89
C GLY A 20 23.14 10.19 -7.49
N PHE A 21 21.88 9.89 -7.85
CA PHE A 21 20.72 10.59 -7.28
C PHE A 21 20.82 10.57 -5.76
N GLU A 22 20.69 11.74 -5.13
CA GLU A 22 20.83 11.91 -3.69
C GLU A 22 19.86 12.99 -3.22
N HIS A 23 19.12 12.68 -2.16
CA HIS A 23 18.23 13.63 -1.53
C HIS A 23 18.28 13.48 0.00
N HIS A 24 18.33 14.63 0.68
CA HIS A 24 18.24 14.73 2.12
C HIS A 24 16.84 15.24 2.46
N PHE A 25 16.06 14.39 3.15
CA PHE A 25 14.68 14.71 3.54
C PHE A 25 14.63 15.59 4.78
N ARG A 26 15.65 15.47 5.64
CA ARG A 26 15.79 16.24 6.87
C ARG A 26 17.25 16.60 7.10
N THR A 27 17.48 17.82 7.54
CA THR A 27 18.75 18.32 8.07
C THR A 27 18.84 18.05 9.56
N ALA A 28 20.05 18.12 10.14
CA ALA A 28 20.24 17.97 11.58
C ALA A 28 19.44 19.02 12.38
N TRP A 29 19.33 20.24 11.87
CA TRP A 29 18.58 21.32 12.51
C TRP A 29 17.05 21.09 12.48
N GLU A 30 16.52 20.57 11.37
CA GLU A 30 15.10 20.21 11.27
C GLU A 30 14.75 19.07 12.22
N LEU A 31 15.64 18.09 12.37
CA LEU A 31 15.46 17.01 13.36
C LEU A 31 15.42 17.54 14.79
N GLU A 32 16.34 18.45 15.16
CA GLU A 32 16.32 19.10 16.48
C GLU A 32 15.03 19.90 16.72
N THR A 33 14.53 20.56 15.67
CA THR A 33 13.29 21.37 15.76
C THR A 33 12.05 20.48 15.85
N GLU A 34 11.96 19.41 15.04
CA GLU A 34 10.88 18.40 15.11
C GLU A 34 10.85 17.67 16.47
N SER A 35 12.00 17.50 17.12
CA SER A 35 12.06 16.91 18.48
C SER A 35 11.60 17.87 19.58
N GLN A 36 11.71 19.19 19.38
CA GLN A 36 11.35 20.20 20.39
C GLN A 36 9.92 20.72 20.23
N GLU A 37 9.43 20.79 19.01
CA GLU A 37 8.07 21.17 18.69
C GLU A 37 7.26 19.89 18.47
N ALA A 38 6.21 19.66 19.27
CA ALA A 38 5.22 18.61 19.01
C ALA A 38 4.43 18.94 17.73
N GLN A 39 5.08 18.83 16.57
CA GLN A 39 4.45 18.93 15.27
C GLN A 39 3.78 17.58 15.04
N GLY A 40 2.44 17.57 15.02
CA GLY A 40 1.69 16.37 14.68
C GLY A 40 2.11 15.80 13.32
N PHE A 41 1.70 14.56 13.04
CA PHE A 41 1.98 13.85 11.79
C PHE A 41 1.78 14.73 10.54
N ALA A 42 2.76 14.77 9.64
CA ALA A 42 2.69 15.50 8.37
C ALA A 42 3.40 14.72 7.24
N PRO A 43 2.71 14.39 6.14
CA PRO A 43 3.28 13.62 5.03
C PRO A 43 4.18 14.48 4.12
N PHE A 44 5.15 13.85 3.48
CA PHE A 44 5.85 14.45 2.34
C PHE A 44 4.97 14.43 1.10
N VAL A 45 4.66 15.61 0.56
CA VAL A 45 3.91 15.79 -0.68
C VAL A 45 4.89 15.95 -1.84
N CYS A 46 5.03 14.90 -2.64
CA CYS A 46 5.82 14.87 -3.86
C CYS A 46 5.02 15.46 -5.03
N ALA A 47 5.40 16.63 -5.51
CA ALA A 47 4.72 17.37 -6.57
C ALA A 47 5.61 17.58 -7.80
N GLY A 48 5.01 17.68 -8.99
CA GLY A 48 5.73 17.91 -10.25
C GLY A 48 5.06 17.26 -11.46
N PRO A 49 5.52 17.57 -12.69
CA PRO A 49 4.91 17.08 -13.92
C PRO A 49 5.00 15.55 -14.08
N ASN A 50 4.23 14.98 -15.01
CA ASN A 50 4.27 13.54 -15.28
C ASN A 50 5.68 13.14 -15.75
N GLY A 51 6.18 11.99 -15.28
CA GLY A 51 7.52 11.52 -15.63
C GLY A 51 8.69 12.28 -14.97
N SER A 52 8.43 13.16 -13.99
CA SER A 52 9.48 13.88 -13.26
C SER A 52 10.23 13.04 -12.22
N GLY A 53 9.81 11.80 -11.98
CA GLY A 53 10.45 10.87 -11.04
C GLY A 53 9.77 10.70 -9.68
N LYS A 54 8.60 11.32 -9.46
CA LYS A 54 7.84 11.23 -8.19
C LYS A 54 7.56 9.79 -7.76
N SER A 55 6.86 9.03 -8.60
CA SER A 55 6.53 7.63 -8.32
C SER A 55 7.77 6.75 -8.27
N ASN A 56 8.82 7.08 -9.05
CA ASN A 56 10.09 6.33 -9.00
C ASN A 56 10.83 6.48 -7.66
N LEU A 57 10.63 7.58 -6.91
CA LEU A 57 11.13 7.68 -5.54
C LEU A 57 10.43 6.68 -4.62
N LEU A 58 9.09 6.62 -4.67
CA LEU A 58 8.31 5.67 -3.86
C LEU A 58 8.70 4.22 -4.24
N GLU A 59 8.79 3.93 -5.54
CA GLU A 59 9.21 2.62 -6.06
C GLU A 59 10.63 2.24 -5.59
N ALA A 60 11.57 3.20 -5.55
CA ALA A 60 12.93 2.93 -5.05
C ALA A 60 12.90 2.55 -3.56
N LEU A 61 12.10 3.25 -2.75
CA LEU A 61 11.93 2.93 -1.33
C LEU A 61 11.33 1.54 -1.15
N VAL A 62 10.23 1.22 -1.86
CA VAL A 62 9.64 -0.13 -1.80
C VAL A 62 10.65 -1.19 -2.22
N ALA A 63 11.38 -0.97 -3.32
CA ALA A 63 12.31 -1.96 -3.83
C ALA A 63 13.49 -2.19 -2.87
N ILE A 64 13.96 -1.16 -2.17
CA ILE A 64 14.97 -1.28 -1.11
C ILE A 64 14.42 -2.10 0.06
N PHE A 65 13.22 -1.77 0.57
CA PHE A 65 12.63 -2.53 1.68
C PHE A 65 12.24 -3.95 1.32
N PHE A 66 11.86 -4.21 0.07
CA PHE A 66 11.69 -5.56 -0.46
C PHE A 66 12.98 -6.37 -0.40
N GLN A 67 14.11 -5.78 -0.83
CA GLN A 67 15.42 -6.45 -0.74
C GLN A 67 15.78 -6.77 0.72
N LEU A 68 15.52 -5.84 1.65
CA LEU A 68 15.76 -6.05 3.08
C LEU A 68 14.87 -7.14 3.67
N GLU A 69 13.63 -7.24 3.20
CA GLU A 69 12.64 -8.23 3.64
C GLU A 69 13.03 -9.65 3.19
N VAL A 70 13.43 -9.83 1.93
CA VAL A 70 13.79 -11.16 1.39
C VAL A 70 15.14 -11.65 1.90
N LEU A 71 16.07 -10.75 2.24
CA LEU A 71 17.41 -11.10 2.73
C LEU A 71 17.45 -11.35 4.25
N ARG A 72 16.29 -11.48 4.91
CA ARG A 72 16.18 -11.75 6.34
C ARG A 72 16.45 -13.23 6.63
N GLY A 73 17.34 -13.52 7.59
CA GLY A 73 17.87 -14.87 7.84
C GLY A 73 16.87 -15.90 8.37
N ARG A 74 15.65 -15.51 8.74
CA ARG A 74 14.62 -16.41 9.30
C ARG A 74 13.58 -16.89 8.29
N ARG A 75 13.51 -16.29 7.11
CA ARG A 75 12.42 -16.56 6.17
C ARG A 75 12.75 -17.77 5.31
N ILE A 76 11.82 -18.71 5.23
CA ILE A 76 11.90 -19.79 4.25
C ILE A 76 11.40 -19.22 2.93
N LEU A 77 12.34 -18.87 2.04
CA LEU A 77 12.01 -18.48 0.68
C LEU A 77 11.75 -19.73 -0.18
N PRO A 78 10.79 -19.68 -1.11
CA PRO A 78 10.50 -20.83 -1.96
C PRO A 78 11.65 -21.11 -2.93
N GLU A 79 11.84 -22.39 -3.29
CA GLU A 79 12.86 -22.80 -4.27
C GLU A 79 12.68 -22.11 -5.63
N THR A 80 11.44 -21.79 -6.01
CA THR A 80 11.14 -21.04 -7.24
C THR A 80 11.51 -19.56 -7.17
N PHE A 81 11.79 -19.05 -5.98
CA PHE A 81 12.38 -17.73 -5.77
C PHE A 81 13.92 -17.80 -5.75
N LEU A 82 14.49 -18.78 -5.06
CA LEU A 82 15.93 -18.90 -4.85
C LEU A 82 16.68 -19.40 -6.09
N PHE A 83 17.92 -18.96 -6.26
CA PHE A 83 18.81 -19.47 -7.29
C PHE A 83 19.13 -20.96 -7.07
N ASP A 84 18.97 -21.74 -8.13
CA ASP A 84 19.47 -23.11 -8.21
C ASP A 84 20.01 -23.38 -9.62
N GLU A 85 21.23 -23.90 -9.72
CA GLU A 85 21.91 -24.06 -11.01
C GLU A 85 21.14 -24.98 -11.98
N ALA A 86 20.44 -25.99 -11.48
CA ALA A 86 19.77 -27.00 -12.29
C ALA A 86 18.29 -26.65 -12.59
N THR A 87 17.59 -26.10 -11.61
CA THR A 87 16.12 -25.95 -11.60
C THR A 87 15.66 -24.50 -11.69
N ASN A 88 16.44 -23.55 -11.17
CA ASN A 88 16.13 -22.12 -11.21
C ASN A 88 17.39 -21.24 -11.40
N PRO A 89 18.08 -21.33 -12.56
CA PRO A 89 19.38 -20.68 -12.78
C PRO A 89 19.29 -19.14 -12.89
N LYS A 90 18.09 -18.58 -12.77
CA LYS A 90 17.81 -17.15 -12.73
C LYS A 90 17.13 -16.72 -11.43
N GLY A 91 17.03 -17.64 -10.46
CA GLY A 91 16.51 -17.32 -9.15
C GLY A 91 17.35 -16.26 -8.45
N PHE A 92 16.78 -15.68 -7.40
CA PHE A 92 17.37 -14.62 -6.62
C PHE A 92 18.61 -15.13 -5.87
N GLN A 93 19.73 -14.44 -6.07
CA GLN A 93 21.01 -14.71 -5.41
C GLN A 93 21.32 -13.68 -4.32
N ASP A 94 22.25 -14.04 -3.44
CA ASP A 94 22.83 -13.07 -2.51
C ASP A 94 23.46 -11.92 -3.29
N GLY A 95 23.13 -10.68 -2.93
CA GLY A 95 23.56 -9.50 -3.67
C GLY A 95 22.67 -9.08 -4.84
N ASP A 96 21.66 -9.87 -5.25
CA ASP A 96 20.68 -9.42 -6.24
C ASP A 96 19.77 -8.30 -5.70
N GLY A 97 19.12 -7.60 -6.62
CA GLY A 97 18.14 -6.57 -6.31
C GLY A 97 18.35 -5.28 -7.10
N ILE A 98 17.25 -4.56 -7.34
CA ILE A 98 17.24 -3.28 -8.05
C ILE A 98 16.62 -2.25 -7.10
N PRO A 99 17.29 -1.12 -6.78
CA PRO A 99 18.64 -0.76 -7.24
C PRO A 99 19.73 -1.69 -6.68
N ASN A 100 20.77 -1.95 -7.47
CA ASN A 100 21.91 -2.80 -7.10
C ASN A 100 22.97 -2.04 -6.27
N GLY A 101 22.73 -0.75 -6.01
CA GLY A 101 23.56 0.06 -5.13
C GLY A 101 22.77 1.21 -4.55
N PHE A 102 22.80 1.36 -3.23
CA PHE A 102 22.16 2.48 -2.54
C PHE A 102 22.74 2.72 -1.15
N GLU A 103 22.51 3.94 -0.65
CA GLU A 103 22.64 4.30 0.77
C GLU A 103 21.29 4.84 1.24
N LEU A 104 20.79 4.34 2.37
CA LEU A 104 19.55 4.79 2.99
C LEU A 104 19.81 5.09 4.46
N GLU A 105 19.39 6.26 4.93
CA GLU A 105 19.49 6.65 6.32
C GLU A 105 18.13 7.10 6.86
N TYR A 106 17.79 6.62 8.05
CA TYR A 106 16.56 6.99 8.74
C TYR A 106 16.70 6.86 10.26
N LEU A 107 15.77 7.49 10.96
CA LEU A 107 15.58 7.35 12.39
C LEU A 107 14.41 6.40 12.66
N ILE A 108 14.50 5.55 13.67
CA ILE A 108 13.44 4.60 14.01
C ILE A 108 13.31 4.44 15.52
N GLN A 109 12.09 4.34 16.03
CA GLN A 109 11.84 4.19 17.45
C GLN A 109 12.29 2.81 17.91
N VAL A 110 12.94 2.77 19.07
CA VAL A 110 13.46 1.55 19.67
C VAL A 110 12.51 1.09 20.78
N PRO A 111 12.24 -0.22 20.93
CA PRO A 111 11.42 -0.72 22.02
C PRO A 111 11.97 -0.30 23.40
N ASP A 112 11.07 0.05 24.32
CA ASP A 112 11.42 0.56 25.67
C ASP A 112 12.37 -0.37 26.45
N GLU A 113 12.32 -1.67 26.18
CA GLU A 113 13.21 -2.68 26.81
C GLU A 113 14.70 -2.49 26.49
N PHE A 114 15.04 -1.70 25.46
CA PHE A 114 16.42 -1.39 25.06
C PHE A 114 16.80 0.08 25.35
N CYS A 115 15.89 0.83 25.98
CA CYS A 115 16.05 2.26 26.24
C CYS A 115 16.34 2.53 27.72
N SER A 116 17.33 3.36 27.99
CA SER A 116 17.63 3.93 29.30
C SER A 116 17.07 5.35 29.41
N SER A 117 17.09 5.94 30.61
CA SER A 117 16.72 7.36 30.79
C SER A 117 17.63 8.35 30.05
N ALA A 118 18.80 7.90 29.57
CA ALA A 118 19.74 8.71 28.80
C ALA A 118 19.71 8.39 27.29
N SER A 119 18.93 7.40 26.87
CA SER A 119 18.84 6.98 25.47
C SER A 119 18.06 8.01 24.65
N PRO A 120 18.48 8.29 23.40
CA PRO A 120 17.68 9.09 22.50
C PRO A 120 16.41 8.33 22.10
N ASP A 121 15.36 9.07 21.72
CA ASP A 121 14.06 8.48 21.32
C ASP A 121 14.15 7.59 20.07
N PHE A 122 15.18 7.79 19.24
CA PHE A 122 15.33 7.10 17.97
C PHE A 122 16.73 6.52 17.75
N ALA A 123 16.78 5.30 17.21
CA ALA A 123 17.97 4.73 16.59
C ALA A 123 18.21 5.36 15.22
N HIS A 124 19.46 5.76 14.95
CA HIS A 124 19.90 6.18 13.62
C HIS A 124 20.41 4.96 12.87
N VAL A 125 19.64 4.56 11.86
CA VAL A 125 19.94 3.41 11.01
C VAL A 125 20.53 3.89 9.70
N LYS A 126 21.62 3.25 9.28
CA LYS A 126 22.23 3.41 7.97
C LYS A 126 22.30 2.07 7.27
N ILE A 127 21.77 2.02 6.06
CA ILE A 127 21.78 0.84 5.19
C ILE A 127 22.63 1.15 3.97
N VAL A 128 23.60 0.29 3.67
CA VAL A 128 24.47 0.42 2.51
C VAL A 128 24.48 -0.88 1.72
N LYS A 129 24.08 -0.79 0.45
CA LYS A 129 24.28 -1.85 -0.55
C LYS A 129 25.37 -1.42 -1.52
N LYS A 130 26.47 -2.17 -1.57
CA LYS A 130 27.48 -2.04 -2.62
C LYS A 130 27.06 -2.89 -3.83
N LEU A 131 27.58 -2.57 -5.01
CA LEU A 131 27.28 -3.31 -6.24
C LEU A 131 27.50 -4.81 -6.06
N ASP A 132 26.50 -5.61 -6.43
CA ASP A 132 26.52 -7.08 -6.38
C ASP A 132 26.78 -7.65 -4.98
N GLN A 133 26.49 -6.87 -3.93
CA GLN A 133 26.63 -7.28 -2.52
C GLN A 133 25.30 -7.14 -1.80
N SER A 134 25.14 -7.90 -0.71
CA SER A 134 23.97 -7.78 0.15
C SER A 134 23.98 -6.47 0.97
N PRO A 135 22.80 -5.88 1.22
CA PRO A 135 22.68 -4.67 2.02
C PRO A 135 23.14 -4.94 3.45
N ASN A 136 24.00 -4.06 3.95
CA ASN A 136 24.44 -4.07 5.34
C ASN A 136 23.69 -3.00 6.13
N ILE A 137 23.12 -3.38 7.27
CA ILE A 137 22.48 -2.47 8.23
C ILE A 137 23.50 -2.12 9.31
N SER A 138 23.61 -0.83 9.62
CA SER A 138 24.43 -0.29 10.70
C SER A 138 23.56 0.55 11.64
N TRP A 139 23.73 0.36 12.94
CA TRP A 139 23.13 1.18 13.99
C TRP A 139 24.15 2.20 14.47
N ILE A 140 23.99 3.45 14.04
CA ILE A 140 25.02 4.49 14.17
C ILE A 140 25.21 4.98 15.60
N ASN A 141 24.12 5.09 16.36
CA ASN A 141 24.11 5.58 17.74
C ASN A 141 23.80 4.46 18.74
N GLN A 142 24.26 3.23 18.45
CA GLN A 142 23.99 2.04 19.27
C GLN A 142 24.50 2.19 20.71
N GLU A 143 25.60 2.93 20.90
CA GLU A 143 26.25 3.14 22.20
C GLU A 143 25.39 3.84 23.25
N TYR A 144 24.28 4.47 22.83
CA TYR A 144 23.34 5.14 23.73
C TYR A 144 22.18 4.26 24.19
N PHE A 145 22.14 2.98 23.80
CA PHE A 145 21.06 2.03 24.12
C PHE A 145 21.61 0.81 24.88
N GLU A 146 20.74 0.08 25.60
CA GLU A 146 21.14 -1.01 26.50
C GLU A 146 21.08 -2.39 25.81
N PHE A 147 22.22 -3.07 25.65
CA PHE A 147 22.32 -4.42 25.10
C PHE A 147 23.42 -5.28 25.75
N ASP A 148 23.28 -6.59 25.61
CA ASP A 148 24.21 -7.58 26.16
C ASP A 148 25.60 -7.58 25.47
N GLU A 149 25.67 -7.29 24.16
CA GLU A 149 26.92 -7.21 23.40
C GLU A 149 26.92 -6.03 22.41
N LEU A 150 27.94 -5.16 22.46
CA LEU A 150 28.20 -4.14 21.44
C LEU A 150 28.90 -4.80 20.24
N GLY A 151 28.33 -4.71 19.04
CA GLY A 151 28.91 -5.40 17.87
C GLY A 151 27.94 -5.57 16.70
N GLU A 152 27.92 -6.79 16.13
CA GLU A 152 27.06 -7.11 15.00
C GLU A 152 25.58 -7.11 15.39
N ILE A 153 24.74 -6.50 14.56
CA ILE A 153 23.30 -6.39 14.79
C ILE A 153 22.68 -7.79 14.78
N SER A 154 22.10 -8.18 15.91
CA SER A 154 21.41 -9.47 16.05
C SER A 154 20.14 -9.53 15.19
N GLU A 155 19.65 -10.74 14.88
CA GLU A 155 18.38 -10.90 14.14
C GLU A 155 17.19 -10.25 14.87
N ARG A 156 17.22 -10.21 16.22
CA ARG A 156 16.19 -9.52 17.01
C ARG A 156 16.27 -8.01 16.81
N GLU A 157 17.48 -7.46 16.79
CA GLU A 157 17.69 -6.03 16.54
C GLU A 157 17.30 -5.62 15.12
N ARG A 158 17.68 -6.42 14.11
CA ARG A 158 17.27 -6.17 12.72
C ARG A 158 15.74 -6.06 12.58
N ASP A 159 15.00 -6.82 13.38
CA ASP A 159 13.54 -6.85 13.33
C ASP A 159 12.89 -5.52 13.72
N PHE A 160 13.39 -4.85 14.77
CA PHE A 160 12.85 -3.56 15.20
C PHE A 160 13.56 -2.35 14.59
N LEU A 161 14.74 -2.54 14.00
CA LEU A 161 15.44 -1.49 13.23
C LEU A 161 14.88 -1.32 11.80
N LEU A 162 13.96 -2.18 11.37
CA LEU A 162 13.16 -2.02 10.16
C LEU A 162 11.72 -1.58 10.52
N PRO A 163 11.03 -0.81 9.65
CA PRO A 163 9.63 -0.47 9.88
C PRO A 163 8.79 -1.75 10.04
N GLN A 164 7.81 -1.74 10.94
CA GLN A 164 6.88 -2.85 11.15
C GLN A 164 6.08 -3.13 9.88
N TYR A 165 5.68 -2.07 9.17
CA TYR A 165 5.01 -2.20 7.88
C TYR A 165 5.54 -1.21 6.85
N VAL A 166 5.60 -1.67 5.61
CA VAL A 166 5.73 -0.83 4.42
C VAL A 166 4.41 -0.98 3.67
N LEU A 167 3.70 0.13 3.50
CA LEU A 167 2.32 0.17 3.04
C LEU A 167 2.24 0.91 1.71
N GLY A 168 1.78 0.24 0.67
CA GLY A 168 1.67 0.80 -0.67
C GLY A 168 0.23 1.02 -1.10
N TYR A 169 -0.02 2.11 -1.81
CA TYR A 169 -1.25 2.35 -2.54
C TYR A 169 -0.91 3.04 -3.87
N SER A 170 -1.57 2.64 -4.96
CA SER A 170 -1.50 3.35 -6.24
C SER A 170 -2.89 3.48 -6.84
N SER A 171 -3.19 4.63 -7.43
CA SER A 171 -4.41 4.82 -8.21
C SER A 171 -4.19 4.51 -9.70
N GLY A 172 -5.18 3.88 -10.33
CA GLY A 172 -5.15 3.56 -11.77
C GLY A 172 -4.31 2.32 -12.13
N GLU A 173 -3.93 2.24 -13.41
CA GLU A 173 -3.23 1.10 -14.03
C GLU A 173 -1.70 1.15 -13.86
N ASN A 174 -1.15 2.19 -13.21
CA ASN A 174 0.30 2.28 -12.98
C ASN A 174 0.70 1.42 -11.78
N GLU A 175 0.83 0.12 -12.03
CA GLU A 175 1.08 -0.90 -11.02
C GLU A 175 2.56 -1.09 -10.65
N ILE A 176 3.46 -0.18 -11.05
CA ILE A 176 4.89 -0.40 -10.79
C ILE A 176 5.19 -0.44 -9.29
N LEU A 177 4.57 0.47 -8.54
CA LEU A 177 4.70 0.50 -7.10
C LEU A 177 4.24 -0.82 -6.47
N SER A 178 3.26 -1.50 -7.06
CA SER A 178 2.66 -2.72 -6.51
C SER A 178 3.54 -3.97 -6.71
N LEU A 179 4.49 -3.94 -7.65
CA LEU A 179 5.26 -5.13 -8.04
C LEU A 179 5.98 -5.82 -6.87
N PRO A 180 6.78 -5.14 -6.03
CA PRO A 180 7.43 -5.83 -4.92
C PRO A 180 6.43 -6.39 -3.91
N PHE A 181 5.30 -5.71 -3.69
CA PHE A 181 4.24 -6.22 -2.83
C PHE A 181 3.56 -7.45 -3.41
N PHE A 182 3.34 -7.50 -4.72
CA PHE A 182 2.82 -8.69 -5.40
C PHE A 182 3.79 -9.87 -5.29
N LYS A 183 5.09 -9.64 -5.47
CA LYS A 183 6.12 -10.67 -5.23
C LYS A 183 6.01 -11.22 -3.80
N MET A 184 5.86 -10.35 -2.80
CA MET A 184 5.70 -10.79 -1.41
C MET A 184 4.42 -11.60 -1.14
N ARG A 185 3.35 -11.39 -1.90
CA ARG A 185 2.12 -12.19 -1.76
C ARG A 185 2.32 -13.62 -2.27
N PHE A 186 3.09 -13.81 -3.34
CA PHE A 186 3.47 -15.15 -3.79
C PHE A 186 4.35 -15.85 -2.76
N VAL A 187 5.36 -15.16 -2.24
CA VAL A 187 6.20 -15.69 -1.17
C VAL A 187 5.35 -16.10 0.04
N GLN A 188 4.37 -15.29 0.43
CA GLN A 188 3.43 -15.61 1.51
C GLN A 188 2.57 -16.85 1.19
N PHE A 189 2.07 -16.98 -0.04
CA PHE A 189 1.32 -18.17 -0.45
C PHE A 189 2.21 -19.41 -0.39
N ASP A 190 3.44 -19.31 -0.87
CA ASP A 190 4.40 -20.40 -0.92
C ASP A 190 4.85 -20.83 0.48
N GLU A 191 5.02 -19.90 1.41
CA GLU A 191 5.24 -20.19 2.84
C GLU A 191 4.11 -21.04 3.41
N TYR A 192 2.86 -20.63 3.16
CA TYR A 192 1.70 -21.39 3.62
C TYR A 192 1.66 -22.77 2.96
N TRP A 193 1.87 -22.85 1.65
CA TRP A 193 1.89 -24.10 0.90
C TRP A 193 2.98 -25.05 1.39
N HIS A 194 4.18 -24.53 1.67
CA HIS A 194 5.29 -25.28 2.21
C HIS A 194 4.96 -25.81 3.62
N ALA A 195 4.39 -24.97 4.48
CA ALA A 195 3.95 -25.40 5.80
C ALA A 195 2.88 -26.49 5.71
N LEU A 196 1.89 -26.32 4.82
CA LEU A 196 0.82 -27.29 4.57
C LEU A 196 1.36 -28.63 4.07
N SER A 197 2.28 -28.61 3.10
CA SER A 197 2.84 -29.81 2.48
C SER A 197 3.75 -30.60 3.42
N ASN A 198 4.44 -29.90 4.33
CA ASN A 198 5.38 -30.52 5.28
C ASN A 198 4.80 -30.67 6.70
N GLN A 199 3.51 -30.35 6.90
CA GLN A 199 2.84 -30.38 8.21
C GLN A 199 3.57 -29.56 9.29
N LEU A 200 4.10 -28.41 8.90
CA LEU A 200 4.78 -27.49 9.82
C LEU A 200 3.77 -26.59 10.53
N PRO A 201 4.07 -26.13 11.76
CA PRO A 201 3.26 -25.12 12.43
C PRO A 201 3.18 -23.84 11.60
N TYR A 202 1.97 -23.31 11.41
CA TYR A 202 1.74 -22.01 10.76
C TYR A 202 1.17 -21.03 11.77
N SER A 203 1.75 -19.84 11.86
CA SER A 203 1.40 -18.83 12.87
C SER A 203 0.02 -18.19 12.66
N GLY A 204 -0.59 -18.38 11.48
CA GLY A 204 -1.86 -17.77 11.12
C GLY A 204 -1.75 -16.27 10.77
N ARG A 205 -0.53 -15.75 10.60
CA ARG A 205 -0.26 -14.39 10.16
C ARG A 205 0.84 -14.37 9.07
N PRO A 206 0.79 -13.40 8.14
CA PRO A 206 1.87 -13.21 7.18
C PRO A 206 3.18 -12.85 7.90
N GLU A 207 4.31 -13.37 7.44
CA GLU A 207 5.63 -12.92 7.91
C GLU A 207 6.07 -11.60 7.25
N THR A 208 5.47 -11.23 6.13
CA THR A 208 5.82 -10.03 5.35
C THR A 208 5.39 -8.74 6.02
N ARG A 209 6.30 -7.76 6.01
CA ARG A 209 6.05 -6.35 6.40
C ARG A 209 5.41 -5.54 5.28
N LEU A 210 5.48 -6.02 4.03
CA LEU A 210 4.94 -5.34 2.86
C LEU A 210 3.46 -5.68 2.68
N ALA A 211 2.61 -4.65 2.67
CA ALA A 211 1.20 -4.76 2.30
C ALA A 211 0.80 -3.69 1.28
N PHE A 212 0.13 -4.13 0.21
CA PHE A 212 -0.38 -3.24 -0.84
C PHE A 212 -1.90 -3.23 -0.83
N LEU A 213 -2.46 -2.03 -0.86
CA LEU A 213 -3.89 -1.79 -0.89
C LEU A 213 -4.40 -1.93 -2.32
N ASP A 214 -5.03 -3.07 -2.61
CA ASP A 214 -5.79 -3.30 -3.84
C ASP A 214 -7.28 -3.53 -3.54
N SER A 215 -8.06 -3.81 -4.58
CA SER A 215 -9.51 -4.07 -4.46
C SER A 215 -9.87 -5.29 -3.59
N GLY A 216 -8.97 -6.25 -3.41
CA GLY A 216 -9.20 -7.44 -2.58
C GLY A 216 -9.00 -7.14 -1.09
N PHE A 217 -7.87 -6.52 -0.75
CA PHE A 217 -7.54 -6.14 0.63
C PHE A 217 -8.36 -4.96 1.12
N SER A 218 -8.87 -4.10 0.22
CA SER A 218 -9.62 -2.92 0.61
C SER A 218 -10.89 -3.23 1.41
N GLN A 219 -11.59 -4.31 1.06
CA GLN A 219 -12.78 -4.76 1.79
C GLN A 219 -12.41 -5.27 3.19
N ALA A 220 -11.28 -5.98 3.32
CA ALA A 220 -10.78 -6.44 4.60
C ALA A 220 -10.39 -5.26 5.50
N ILE A 221 -9.70 -4.25 4.96
CA ILE A 221 -9.31 -3.05 5.70
C ILE A 221 -10.53 -2.27 6.17
N LEU A 222 -11.52 -2.07 5.30
CA LEU A 222 -12.75 -1.38 5.68
C LEU A 222 -13.52 -2.16 6.74
N LEU A 223 -13.60 -3.49 6.61
CA LEU A 223 -14.24 -4.36 7.58
C LEU A 223 -13.59 -4.22 8.97
N CYS A 224 -12.26 -4.30 9.02
CA CYS A 224 -11.52 -4.17 10.28
C CYS A 224 -11.77 -2.81 10.93
N ASN A 225 -11.74 -1.71 10.16
CA ASN A 225 -12.03 -0.40 10.72
C ASN A 225 -13.47 -0.28 11.25
N LEU A 226 -14.47 -0.75 10.51
CA LEU A 226 -15.88 -0.64 10.92
C LEU A 226 -16.25 -1.56 12.10
N LEU A 227 -15.47 -2.60 12.36
CA LEU A 227 -15.69 -3.52 13.49
C LEU A 227 -15.00 -3.05 14.78
N PHE A 228 -13.82 -2.44 14.69
CA PHE A 228 -12.96 -2.17 15.86
C PHE A 228 -12.83 -0.69 16.21
N GLN A 229 -12.88 0.22 15.23
CA GLN A 229 -12.63 1.65 15.50
C GLN A 229 -13.86 2.29 16.18
N ASP A 230 -13.58 3.22 17.08
CA ASP A 230 -14.60 4.00 17.74
C ASP A 230 -15.25 5.05 16.81
N THR A 231 -16.26 5.74 17.35
CA THR A 231 -17.03 6.73 16.57
C THR A 231 -16.20 7.97 16.19
N ASP A 232 -15.20 8.33 16.98
CA ASP A 232 -14.38 9.52 16.74
C ASP A 232 -13.35 9.24 15.64
N ALA A 233 -12.71 8.06 15.67
CA ALA A 233 -11.79 7.59 14.64
C ALA A 233 -12.49 7.40 13.28
N LEU A 234 -13.75 6.96 13.26
CA LEU A 234 -14.55 6.78 12.04
C LEU A 234 -15.23 8.06 11.54
N LYS A 235 -15.03 9.20 12.23
CA LYS A 235 -15.65 10.46 11.84
C LYS A 235 -15.40 10.86 10.37
N PRO A 236 -14.19 10.73 9.79
CA PRO A 236 -13.98 11.00 8.36
C PRO A 236 -14.88 10.18 7.43
N PHE A 237 -15.15 8.91 7.76
CA PHE A 237 -16.00 8.05 6.93
C PHE A 237 -17.46 8.51 6.96
N ARG A 238 -17.92 9.03 8.11
CA ARG A 238 -19.26 9.58 8.28
C ARG A 238 -19.39 10.95 7.63
N ASP A 239 -18.45 11.85 7.88
CA ASP A 239 -18.55 13.25 7.46
C ASP A 239 -18.37 13.40 5.94
N ASP A 240 -17.45 12.65 5.32
CA ASP A 240 -17.15 12.78 3.89
C ASP A 240 -17.97 11.83 3.01
N VAL A 241 -18.10 10.57 3.44
CA VAL A 241 -18.76 9.51 2.63
C VAL A 241 -20.17 9.18 3.15
N GLY A 242 -20.53 9.62 4.36
CA GLY A 242 -21.83 9.33 4.94
C GLY A 242 -21.98 7.92 5.48
N ILE A 243 -20.90 7.19 5.80
CA ILE A 243 -21.00 5.83 6.36
C ILE A 243 -21.24 5.90 7.87
N ASP A 244 -22.40 5.45 8.32
CA ASP A 244 -22.77 5.41 9.73
C ASP A 244 -22.31 4.13 10.43
N ALA A 245 -22.51 2.98 9.79
CA ALA A 245 -22.24 1.66 10.38
C ALA A 245 -22.22 0.55 9.34
N LEU A 246 -21.49 -0.53 9.63
CA LEU A 246 -21.65 -1.83 9.00
C LEU A 246 -22.92 -2.53 9.51
N LYS A 247 -23.71 -3.12 8.61
CA LYS A 247 -24.94 -3.82 8.97
C LYS A 247 -24.80 -5.33 8.88
N GLU A 248 -24.27 -5.80 7.77
CA GLU A 248 -24.05 -7.22 7.57
C GLU A 248 -22.92 -7.42 6.57
N PHE A 249 -22.30 -8.59 6.65
CA PHE A 249 -21.35 -9.10 5.67
C PHE A 249 -21.32 -10.61 5.74
N ARG A 250 -20.86 -11.22 4.65
CA ARG A 250 -20.69 -12.66 4.53
C ARG A 250 -19.27 -12.96 4.09
N ILE A 251 -18.61 -13.87 4.78
CA ILE A 251 -17.36 -14.48 4.34
C ILE A 251 -17.72 -15.86 3.78
N ILE A 252 -17.25 -16.15 2.57
CA ILE A 252 -17.42 -17.45 1.91
C ILE A 252 -16.04 -18.03 1.69
N ILE A 253 -15.82 -19.26 2.17
CA ILE A 253 -14.52 -19.94 2.13
C ILE A 253 -14.74 -21.32 1.52
N ARG A 254 -14.15 -21.58 0.35
CA ARG A 254 -14.04 -22.93 -0.21
C ARG A 254 -13.02 -23.73 0.60
N ARG A 255 -13.20 -25.03 0.79
CA ARG A 255 -12.26 -25.83 1.60
C ARG A 255 -11.20 -26.50 0.74
N ASN A 256 -11.61 -27.20 -0.32
CA ASN A 256 -10.71 -27.98 -1.14
C ASN A 256 -10.51 -27.41 -2.55
N ILE A 257 -9.28 -27.56 -3.04
CA ILE A 257 -8.92 -27.37 -4.44
C ILE A 257 -8.55 -28.70 -5.09
N GLU A 258 -8.72 -28.79 -6.40
CA GLU A 258 -8.22 -29.93 -7.17
C GLU A 258 -6.75 -29.69 -7.55
N ILE A 259 -5.92 -30.72 -7.40
CA ILE A 259 -4.49 -30.69 -7.75
C ILE A 259 -4.14 -31.79 -8.75
N LYS A 260 -3.05 -31.59 -9.48
CA LYS A 260 -2.51 -32.61 -10.38
C LYS A 260 -1.77 -33.68 -9.59
N GLU A 261 -1.79 -34.91 -10.10
CA GLU A 261 -1.04 -36.03 -9.52
C GLU A 261 0.46 -35.72 -9.36
N SER A 262 1.04 -34.95 -10.28
CA SER A 262 2.44 -34.50 -10.23
C SER A 262 2.77 -33.58 -9.05
N GLN A 263 1.78 -33.03 -8.35
CA GLN A 263 1.97 -32.16 -7.18
C GLN A 263 1.94 -32.94 -5.86
N ILE A 264 1.45 -34.19 -5.87
CA ILE A 264 1.32 -35.02 -4.65
C ILE A 264 2.67 -35.38 -4.01
N PRO A 265 3.75 -35.66 -4.77
CA PRO A 265 5.05 -35.99 -4.17
C PRO A 265 5.57 -34.92 -3.19
N ALA A 266 5.19 -33.64 -3.37
CA ALA A 266 5.58 -32.56 -2.46
C ALA A 266 5.00 -32.69 -1.04
N PHE A 267 3.97 -33.53 -0.85
CA PHE A 267 3.32 -33.82 0.43
C PHE A 267 3.84 -35.13 1.07
N GLY A 268 4.73 -35.84 0.38
CA GLY A 268 5.33 -37.09 0.86
C GLY A 268 6.47 -36.87 1.85
N SER A 269 6.99 -37.97 2.39
CA SER A 269 8.18 -37.95 3.25
C SER A 269 9.40 -37.44 2.49
N GLN A 270 10.13 -36.49 3.10
CA GLN A 270 11.42 -35.97 2.61
C GLN A 270 12.55 -37.01 2.62
N ASP A 271 12.32 -38.16 3.25
CA ASP A 271 13.23 -39.31 3.23
C ASP A 271 13.02 -40.13 1.94
N GLU A 272 13.84 -39.86 0.91
CA GLU A 272 13.81 -40.57 -0.39
C GLU A 272 13.94 -42.09 -0.26
N SER A 273 14.48 -42.60 0.86
CA SER A 273 14.63 -44.04 1.08
C SER A 273 13.30 -44.76 1.36
N LYS A 274 12.24 -44.02 1.70
CA LYS A 274 10.92 -44.59 2.01
C LYS A 274 10.06 -44.86 0.77
N GLY A 275 10.34 -44.24 -0.37
CA GLY A 275 9.71 -44.54 -1.66
C GLY A 275 8.18 -44.68 -1.60
N GLU A 276 7.49 -43.70 -1.03
CA GLU A 276 6.03 -43.75 -0.88
C GLU A 276 5.32 -43.65 -2.23
N THR A 277 4.28 -44.47 -2.40
CA THR A 277 3.37 -44.37 -3.54
C THR A 277 2.42 -43.17 -3.37
N ILE A 278 1.86 -42.67 -4.48
CA ILE A 278 0.89 -41.56 -4.47
C ILE A 278 -0.31 -41.88 -3.56
N GLU A 279 -0.84 -43.11 -3.62
CA GLU A 279 -1.93 -43.54 -2.76
C GLU A 279 -1.55 -43.56 -1.27
N GLU A 280 -0.31 -43.91 -0.92
CA GLU A 280 0.17 -43.88 0.46
C GLU A 280 0.30 -42.45 0.97
N ILE A 281 0.85 -41.54 0.16
CA ILE A 281 0.96 -40.10 0.52
C ILE A 281 -0.43 -39.52 0.77
N VAL A 282 -1.38 -39.72 -0.16
CA VAL A 282 -2.74 -39.19 -0.02
C VAL A 282 -3.46 -39.76 1.19
N LYS A 283 -3.22 -41.03 1.54
CA LYS A 283 -3.82 -41.67 2.70
C LYS A 283 -3.23 -41.18 4.03
N ASN A 284 -1.94 -40.88 4.06
CA ASN A 284 -1.21 -40.55 5.27
C ASN A 284 -1.20 -39.03 5.57
N HIS A 285 -1.37 -38.19 4.55
CA HIS A 285 -1.34 -36.74 4.69
C HIS A 285 -2.74 -36.16 4.98
N PRO A 286 -2.95 -35.43 6.08
CA PRO A 286 -4.29 -35.02 6.52
C PRO A 286 -4.96 -34.00 5.58
N ALA A 287 -4.17 -33.18 4.88
CA ALA A 287 -4.72 -32.24 3.90
C ALA A 287 -5.13 -32.88 2.57
N LEU A 288 -4.79 -34.14 2.29
CA LEU A 288 -5.04 -34.77 1.00
C LEU A 288 -6.26 -35.69 1.02
N SER A 289 -7.02 -35.70 -0.07
CA SER A 289 -8.13 -36.63 -0.26
C SER A 289 -8.36 -36.97 -1.73
N ILE A 290 -9.10 -38.05 -1.98
CA ILE A 290 -9.52 -38.47 -3.32
C ILE A 290 -11.01 -38.13 -3.47
N LYS A 291 -11.35 -37.39 -4.52
CA LYS A 291 -12.75 -37.18 -4.90
C LYS A 291 -13.26 -38.44 -5.58
N GLU A 292 -14.35 -39.01 -5.07
CA GLU A 292 -14.97 -40.19 -5.67
C GLU A 292 -15.36 -39.91 -7.13
N ALA A 293 -14.94 -40.79 -8.03
CA ALA A 293 -15.30 -40.73 -9.44
C ALA A 293 -16.76 -41.13 -9.63
N GLU A 294 -17.49 -40.44 -10.52
CA GLU A 294 -18.91 -40.76 -10.77
C GLU A 294 -19.05 -42.07 -11.57
N THR A 295 -17.96 -42.53 -12.21
CA THR A 295 -17.90 -43.79 -12.98
C THR A 295 -16.55 -44.50 -12.81
N GLU A 296 -16.52 -45.84 -12.96
CA GLU A 296 -15.28 -46.65 -12.89
C GLU A 296 -14.23 -46.31 -13.96
N THR A 297 -14.61 -45.54 -14.99
CA THR A 297 -13.74 -45.12 -16.11
C THR A 297 -13.13 -43.74 -15.96
N GLU A 298 -13.52 -42.97 -14.95
CA GLU A 298 -12.97 -41.63 -14.71
C GLU A 298 -11.61 -41.69 -13.99
N ALA A 299 -10.69 -40.84 -14.43
CA ALA A 299 -9.40 -40.67 -13.74
C ALA A 299 -9.63 -40.18 -12.31
N LYS A 300 -8.85 -40.70 -11.35
CA LYS A 300 -8.85 -40.24 -9.96
C LYS A 300 -8.59 -38.74 -9.92
N ARG A 301 -9.40 -38.00 -9.16
CA ARG A 301 -9.19 -36.57 -8.91
C ARG A 301 -8.73 -36.38 -7.48
N TYR A 302 -7.60 -35.69 -7.32
CA TYR A 302 -6.98 -35.47 -6.02
C TYR A 302 -7.30 -34.06 -5.53
N GLN A 303 -7.52 -33.94 -4.23
CA GLN A 303 -7.90 -32.68 -3.61
C GLN A 303 -6.98 -32.35 -2.43
N VAL A 304 -6.73 -31.06 -2.23
CA VAL A 304 -6.04 -30.51 -1.06
C VAL A 304 -7.01 -29.62 -0.28
N ASN A 305 -7.17 -29.88 1.01
CA ASN A 305 -7.82 -28.99 1.96
C ASN A 305 -6.87 -27.82 2.28
N LEU A 306 -7.11 -26.66 1.66
CA LEU A 306 -6.30 -25.46 1.92
C LEU A 306 -6.54 -24.85 3.29
N LEU A 307 -7.52 -25.33 4.06
CA LEU A 307 -7.79 -24.81 5.40
C LEU A 307 -7.18 -25.68 6.50
N GLU A 308 -6.52 -26.79 6.18
CA GLU A 308 -6.05 -27.78 7.17
C GLU A 308 -5.28 -27.17 8.34
N LEU A 309 -4.31 -26.29 8.06
CA LEU A 309 -3.51 -25.61 9.09
C LEU A 309 -4.19 -24.38 9.72
N LEU A 310 -5.34 -23.97 9.18
CA LEU A 310 -6.11 -22.79 9.62
C LEU A 310 -7.37 -23.18 10.39
N GLU A 311 -7.75 -24.45 10.34
CA GLU A 311 -8.82 -25.08 11.11
C GLU A 311 -8.32 -25.59 12.47
N GLY A 312 -9.24 -26.15 13.25
CA GLY A 312 -8.99 -26.64 14.59
C GLY A 312 -10.31 -26.82 15.34
N ASP A 313 -10.20 -27.23 16.60
CA ASP A 313 -11.39 -27.31 17.46
C ASP A 313 -11.99 -25.92 17.71
N GLU A 314 -13.21 -25.88 18.27
CA GLU A 314 -13.94 -24.63 18.52
C GLU A 314 -13.19 -23.67 19.46
N ARG A 315 -12.23 -24.14 20.25
CA ARG A 315 -11.46 -23.34 21.22
C ARG A 315 -10.07 -22.97 20.71
N SER A 316 -9.67 -23.50 19.57
CA SER A 316 -8.35 -23.28 19.00
C SER A 316 -8.17 -21.82 18.58
N VAL A 317 -6.89 -21.45 18.48
CA VAL A 317 -6.42 -20.13 18.03
C VAL A 317 -6.34 -20.02 16.50
N GLY A 318 -6.80 -21.04 15.77
CA GLY A 318 -6.84 -21.03 14.31
C GLY A 318 -7.73 -19.92 13.74
N ILE A 319 -7.46 -19.52 12.50
CA ILE A 319 -8.21 -18.45 11.82
C ILE A 319 -9.70 -18.82 11.69
N ILE A 320 -10.00 -20.04 11.23
CA ILE A 320 -11.37 -20.46 10.94
C ILE A 320 -12.22 -20.55 12.22
N PRO A 321 -11.76 -21.18 13.32
CA PRO A 321 -12.52 -21.23 14.57
C PRO A 321 -12.76 -19.84 15.18
N ARG A 322 -11.77 -18.93 15.14
CA ARG A 322 -11.95 -17.54 15.55
C ARG A 322 -13.04 -16.84 14.74
N LEU A 323 -13.01 -16.95 13.41
CA LEU A 323 -14.05 -16.36 12.55
C LEU A 323 -15.44 -16.96 12.82
N LYS A 324 -15.53 -18.28 13.06
CA LYS A 324 -16.79 -18.97 13.42
C LYS A 324 -17.35 -18.45 14.76
N ARG A 325 -16.51 -18.24 15.77
CA ARG A 325 -16.94 -17.68 17.08
C ARG A 325 -17.51 -16.28 16.99
N CYS A 326 -17.08 -15.50 15.99
CA CYS A 326 -17.63 -14.16 15.73
C CYS A 326 -18.91 -14.18 14.88
N ALA A 327 -19.22 -15.29 14.20
CA ALA A 327 -20.32 -15.37 13.24
C ALA A 327 -21.69 -15.40 13.94
N THR A 328 -22.68 -14.75 13.36
CA THR A 328 -24.08 -14.85 13.80
C THR A 328 -24.62 -16.25 13.54
N CYS A 329 -24.30 -16.79 12.36
CA CYS A 329 -24.48 -18.19 12.03
C CYS A 329 -23.47 -18.60 10.98
N PHE A 330 -23.25 -19.91 10.86
CA PHE A 330 -22.45 -20.48 9.79
C PHE A 330 -23.08 -21.75 9.26
N TYR A 331 -22.77 -22.08 8.01
CA TYR A 331 -23.27 -23.25 7.32
C TYR A 331 -22.18 -23.82 6.43
N VAL A 332 -22.03 -25.15 6.43
CA VAL A 332 -21.14 -25.87 5.53
C VAL A 332 -21.98 -26.52 4.45
N ASP A 333 -21.80 -26.09 3.22
CA ASP A 333 -22.36 -26.75 2.05
C ASP A 333 -21.41 -27.87 1.62
N GLU A 334 -21.73 -29.10 2.00
CA GLU A 334 -20.94 -30.27 1.64
C GLU A 334 -20.95 -30.56 0.12
N THR A 335 -22.01 -30.14 -0.59
CA THR A 335 -22.11 -30.35 -2.05
C THR A 335 -21.21 -29.37 -2.81
N ALA A 336 -21.22 -28.11 -2.40
CA ALA A 336 -20.35 -27.08 -2.97
C ALA A 336 -18.97 -26.99 -2.31
N ASP A 337 -18.71 -27.83 -1.31
CA ASP A 337 -17.49 -27.83 -0.49
C ASP A 337 -17.10 -26.44 0.04
N THR A 338 -18.09 -25.74 0.60
CA THR A 338 -17.98 -24.32 0.92
C THR A 338 -18.53 -24.00 2.31
N LEU A 339 -17.73 -23.30 3.12
CA LEU A 339 -18.12 -22.71 4.39
C LEU A 339 -18.65 -21.29 4.18
N TYR A 340 -19.86 -21.05 4.70
CA TYR A 340 -20.51 -19.74 4.75
C TYR A 340 -20.49 -19.24 6.19
N LEU A 341 -19.99 -18.02 6.39
CA LEU A 341 -19.97 -17.31 7.66
C LEU A 341 -20.78 -16.02 7.51
N ASP A 342 -21.89 -15.93 8.22
CA ASP A 342 -22.83 -14.81 8.16
C ASP A 342 -22.74 -13.95 9.41
N TYR A 343 -22.63 -12.64 9.21
CA TYR A 343 -22.47 -11.67 10.29
C TYR A 343 -23.55 -10.60 10.18
N TYR A 344 -24.43 -10.55 11.18
CA TYR A 344 -25.32 -9.42 11.43
C TYR A 344 -24.70 -8.54 12.52
N VAL A 345 -24.20 -7.38 12.12
CA VAL A 345 -23.30 -6.57 12.95
C VAL A 345 -24.07 -5.77 14.00
N ASN A 346 -23.79 -6.10 15.26
CA ASN A 346 -24.22 -5.37 16.45
C ASN A 346 -23.06 -5.30 17.47
N GLU A 347 -23.32 -4.75 18.65
CA GLU A 347 -22.29 -4.61 19.69
C GLU A 347 -21.75 -5.96 20.19
N ALA A 348 -22.57 -7.01 20.26
CA ALA A 348 -22.10 -8.35 20.63
C ALA A 348 -21.20 -8.95 19.54
N THR A 349 -21.49 -8.70 18.26
CA THR A 349 -20.61 -9.11 17.15
C THR A 349 -19.27 -8.40 17.23
N LYS A 350 -19.26 -7.07 17.45
CA LYS A 350 -18.02 -6.31 17.62
C LYS A 350 -17.23 -6.81 18.82
N GLN A 351 -17.88 -7.05 19.95
CA GLN A 351 -17.24 -7.62 21.13
C GLN A 351 -16.61 -8.99 20.83
N ALA A 352 -17.33 -9.87 20.14
CA ALA A 352 -16.80 -11.17 19.75
C ALA A 352 -15.57 -11.05 18.84
N PHE A 353 -15.54 -10.08 17.92
CA PHE A 353 -14.35 -9.80 17.11
C PHE A 353 -13.17 -9.30 17.95
N ASN A 354 -13.40 -8.38 18.88
CA ASN A 354 -12.37 -7.92 19.82
C ASN A 354 -11.80 -9.09 20.62
N GLU A 355 -12.63 -9.92 21.24
CA GLU A 355 -12.16 -11.05 22.06
C GLU A 355 -11.35 -12.10 21.27
N ASN A 356 -11.60 -12.25 19.97
CA ASN A 356 -10.97 -13.28 19.14
C ASN A 356 -9.77 -12.82 18.33
N PHE A 357 -9.62 -11.51 18.10
CA PHE A 357 -8.61 -10.97 17.20
C PHE A 357 -7.81 -9.79 17.81
N ASP A 358 -7.91 -9.50 19.11
CA ASP A 358 -7.23 -8.34 19.73
C ASP A 358 -5.90 -8.66 20.47
N PHE A 359 -5.32 -9.85 20.30
CA PHE A 359 -4.19 -10.24 21.15
C PHE A 359 -3.00 -10.65 20.30
N GLU A 360 -2.00 -9.77 20.17
CA GLU A 360 -0.58 -10.16 20.21
C GLU A 360 0.43 -9.02 20.00
N VAL A 361 0.05 -7.86 19.42
CA VAL A 361 1.08 -6.83 19.11
C VAL A 361 0.73 -5.41 19.60
N ASN A 362 -0.42 -4.81 19.26
CA ASN A 362 -0.62 -3.35 19.53
C ASN A 362 -2.09 -2.91 19.82
N GLN A 363 -2.97 -3.76 20.35
CA GLN A 363 -4.40 -3.40 20.56
C GLN A 363 -5.05 -2.82 19.29
N SER A 364 -4.86 -3.50 18.15
CA SER A 364 -5.19 -2.95 16.83
C SER A 364 -5.92 -3.96 15.94
N PRO A 365 -6.91 -3.54 15.12
CA PRO A 365 -7.62 -4.37 14.13
C PRO A 365 -6.74 -5.14 13.12
N ILE A 366 -5.42 -4.94 13.14
CA ILE A 366 -4.43 -5.59 12.28
C ILE A 366 -4.47 -7.12 12.37
N ALA A 367 -4.70 -7.72 13.52
CA ALA A 367 -4.70 -9.18 13.63
C ALA A 367 -5.86 -9.85 12.87
N LEU A 368 -7.03 -9.19 12.79
CA LEU A 368 -8.09 -9.62 11.87
C LEU A 368 -7.66 -9.40 10.41
N PHE A 369 -7.06 -8.27 10.09
CA PHE A 369 -6.57 -7.99 8.74
C PHE A 369 -5.55 -9.02 8.26
N GLN A 370 -4.56 -9.39 9.08
CA GLN A 370 -3.57 -10.42 8.80
C GLN A 370 -4.21 -11.79 8.56
N ALA A 371 -5.21 -12.16 9.36
CA ALA A 371 -5.95 -13.41 9.16
C ALA A 371 -6.71 -13.41 7.82
N LEU A 372 -7.37 -12.29 7.49
CA LEU A 372 -8.04 -12.13 6.20
C LEU A 372 -7.05 -12.08 5.03
N GLN A 373 -5.87 -11.51 5.23
CA GLN A 373 -4.78 -11.48 4.25
C GLN A 373 -4.30 -12.89 3.93
N VAL A 374 -4.08 -13.75 4.93
CA VAL A 374 -3.75 -15.17 4.71
C VAL A 374 -4.82 -15.84 3.85
N LEU A 375 -6.10 -15.71 4.21
CA LEU A 375 -7.20 -16.32 3.47
C LEU A 375 -7.34 -15.78 2.04
N LEU A 376 -7.16 -14.47 1.84
CA LEU A 376 -7.23 -13.84 0.52
C LEU A 376 -6.06 -14.27 -0.38
N THR A 377 -4.87 -14.46 0.21
CA THR A 377 -3.68 -14.96 -0.50
C THR A 377 -3.86 -16.41 -0.98
N LEU A 378 -4.72 -17.22 -0.35
CA LEU A 378 -5.06 -18.57 -0.86
C LEU A 378 -5.70 -18.54 -2.26
N ASN A 379 -6.24 -17.40 -2.70
CA ASN A 379 -6.74 -17.24 -4.08
C ASN A 379 -5.63 -17.33 -5.15
N LEU A 380 -4.35 -17.33 -4.75
CA LEU A 380 -3.20 -17.47 -5.66
C LEU A 380 -2.86 -18.93 -6.01
N PHE A 381 -3.63 -19.91 -5.51
CA PHE A 381 -3.43 -21.33 -5.83
C PHE A 381 -3.37 -21.70 -7.33
N PRO A 382 -4.02 -20.99 -8.28
CA PRO A 382 -3.94 -21.34 -9.70
C PRO A 382 -2.63 -20.92 -10.37
N VAL A 383 -1.82 -20.08 -9.72
CA VAL A 383 -0.59 -19.53 -10.30
C VAL A 383 0.48 -20.61 -10.36
N SER A 384 0.94 -20.94 -11.57
CA SER A 384 1.95 -21.97 -11.77
C SER A 384 3.33 -21.53 -11.26
N GLU A 385 4.15 -22.50 -10.85
CA GLU A 385 5.54 -22.26 -10.45
C GLU A 385 6.36 -21.57 -11.54
N THR A 386 6.13 -21.89 -12.81
CA THR A 386 6.78 -21.19 -13.94
C THR A 386 6.44 -19.71 -13.96
N LEU A 387 5.17 -19.36 -13.74
CA LEU A 387 4.71 -17.99 -13.74
C LEU A 387 5.23 -17.25 -12.49
N LYS A 388 5.27 -17.89 -11.33
CA LYS A 388 5.89 -17.30 -10.12
C LYS A 388 7.37 -17.00 -10.35
N ALA A 389 8.14 -17.94 -10.89
CA ALA A 389 9.55 -17.75 -11.21
C ALA A 389 9.77 -16.59 -12.20
N ASP A 390 8.96 -16.52 -13.26
CA ASP A 390 8.99 -15.41 -14.22
C ASP A 390 8.67 -14.07 -13.53
N LEU A 391 7.65 -14.03 -12.66
CA LEU A 391 7.23 -12.82 -11.94
C LEU A 391 8.27 -12.36 -10.91
N TYR A 392 8.93 -13.29 -10.20
CA TYR A 392 10.00 -12.95 -9.26
C TYR A 392 11.17 -12.25 -9.96
N GLN A 393 11.49 -12.67 -11.19
CA GLN A 393 12.55 -12.09 -12.02
C GLN A 393 12.10 -10.87 -12.83
N SER A 394 10.79 -10.63 -12.91
CA SER A 394 10.22 -9.60 -13.76
C SER A 394 10.46 -8.19 -13.22
N ASP A 395 10.85 -7.30 -14.14
CA ASP A 395 10.78 -5.83 -14.01
C ASP A 395 9.52 -5.26 -14.71
N SER A 396 8.66 -6.16 -15.24
CA SER A 396 7.54 -5.83 -16.12
C SER A 396 6.43 -5.07 -15.42
N LEU A 397 5.80 -4.18 -16.18
CA LEU A 397 4.63 -3.41 -15.79
C LEU A 397 3.33 -4.22 -15.80
N TYR A 398 3.35 -5.41 -16.41
CA TYR A 398 2.14 -6.20 -16.72
C TYR A 398 1.82 -7.28 -15.67
N VAL A 399 2.33 -7.16 -14.44
CA VAL A 399 2.13 -8.21 -13.43
C VAL A 399 0.65 -8.43 -13.10
N GLY A 400 -0.16 -7.37 -12.97
CA GLY A 400 -1.62 -7.51 -12.80
C GLY A 400 -2.33 -8.22 -13.95
N GLU A 401 -1.84 -8.08 -15.19
CA GLU A 401 -2.39 -8.79 -16.36
C GLU A 401 -1.93 -10.25 -16.44
N THR A 402 -0.77 -10.57 -15.84
CA THR A 402 -0.18 -11.90 -15.93
C THR A 402 -0.77 -12.86 -14.89
N VAL A 403 -1.25 -12.32 -13.75
CA VAL A 403 -1.83 -13.12 -12.66
C VAL A 403 -3.31 -13.42 -12.97
N PRO A 404 -3.73 -14.70 -12.94
CA PRO A 404 -5.12 -15.08 -13.20
C PRO A 404 -6.11 -14.41 -12.24
N ILE A 405 -7.11 -13.71 -12.80
CA ILE A 405 -8.23 -13.20 -12.04
C ILE A 405 -9.31 -14.29 -11.96
N LEU A 406 -9.42 -14.93 -10.80
CA LEU A 406 -10.45 -15.95 -10.56
C LEU A 406 -11.87 -15.38 -10.60
N ALA A 407 -12.78 -16.16 -11.20
CA ALA A 407 -14.21 -15.91 -11.09
C ALA A 407 -14.64 -15.94 -9.61
N SER A 408 -15.70 -15.20 -9.28
CA SER A 408 -16.08 -15.01 -7.88
C SER A 408 -16.34 -16.33 -7.15
N ASP A 409 -16.88 -17.35 -7.81
CA ASP A 409 -17.22 -18.66 -7.27
C ASP A 409 -16.00 -19.61 -7.17
N GLU A 410 -14.99 -19.40 -8.00
CA GLU A 410 -13.72 -20.17 -7.99
C GLU A 410 -12.76 -19.73 -6.88
N ARG A 411 -12.91 -18.49 -6.40
CA ARG A 411 -12.09 -17.95 -5.31
C ARG A 411 -12.22 -18.79 -4.03
N MET A 412 -11.07 -19.07 -3.43
CA MET A 412 -10.94 -19.68 -2.12
C MET A 412 -11.61 -18.87 -1.02
N MET A 413 -11.39 -17.56 -1.00
CA MET A 413 -12.04 -16.66 -0.05
C MET A 413 -12.61 -15.45 -0.77
N ARG A 414 -13.83 -15.06 -0.38
CA ARG A 414 -14.50 -13.85 -0.86
C ARG A 414 -15.47 -13.26 0.16
N PHE A 415 -15.67 -11.95 0.08
CA PHE A 415 -16.76 -11.26 0.76
C PHE A 415 -18.00 -11.15 -0.15
N LYS A 416 -19.18 -11.26 0.46
CA LYS A 416 -20.48 -10.94 -0.14
C LYS A 416 -21.33 -10.16 0.86
N ASN A 417 -22.42 -9.57 0.38
CA ASN A 417 -23.43 -8.90 1.20
C ASN A 417 -22.82 -7.88 2.17
N PHE A 418 -21.82 -7.10 1.74
CA PHE A 418 -21.21 -6.07 2.57
C PHE A 418 -22.13 -4.85 2.57
N TRP A 419 -23.06 -4.79 3.51
CA TRP A 419 -24.10 -3.76 3.57
C TRP A 419 -23.78 -2.69 4.62
N LEU A 420 -23.89 -1.44 4.21
CA LEU A 420 -23.57 -0.26 4.99
C LEU A 420 -24.85 0.54 5.25
N LYS A 421 -24.95 1.13 6.44
CA LYS A 421 -25.91 2.20 6.71
C LYS A 421 -25.30 3.53 6.28
N LYS A 422 -26.00 4.27 5.43
CA LYS A 422 -25.61 5.61 5.00
C LYS A 422 -26.49 6.70 5.60
N THR A 423 -25.87 7.83 5.96
CA THR A 423 -26.55 9.04 6.41
C THR A 423 -27.54 9.51 5.36
N GLY A 424 -28.79 9.77 5.77
CA GLY A 424 -29.84 10.24 4.86
C GLY A 424 -30.41 9.17 3.92
N VAL A 425 -29.93 7.93 3.97
CA VAL A 425 -30.46 6.81 3.17
C VAL A 425 -31.21 5.85 4.09
N LYS A 426 -32.48 5.59 3.77
CA LYS A 426 -33.36 4.75 4.60
C LYS A 426 -32.95 3.28 4.59
N GLU A 427 -32.68 2.74 3.41
CA GLU A 427 -32.29 1.34 3.22
C GLU A 427 -30.76 1.20 3.24
N PRO A 428 -30.21 0.09 3.76
CA PRO A 428 -28.79 -0.19 3.63
C PRO A 428 -28.34 -0.22 2.17
N VAL A 429 -27.09 0.18 1.93
CA VAL A 429 -26.47 0.15 0.59
C VAL A 429 -25.35 -0.87 0.55
N LEU A 430 -25.16 -1.52 -0.59
CA LEU A 430 -23.99 -2.39 -0.78
C LEU A 430 -22.74 -1.53 -0.90
N LEU A 431 -21.63 -2.00 -0.32
CA LEU A 431 -20.31 -1.40 -0.49
C LEU A 431 -19.98 -1.21 -1.98
N LYS A 432 -20.33 -2.18 -2.83
CA LYS A 432 -20.13 -2.11 -4.29
C LYS A 432 -20.96 -1.05 -5.02
N SER A 433 -21.90 -0.41 -4.34
CA SER A 433 -22.73 0.66 -4.91
C SER A 433 -22.17 2.06 -4.62
N LEU A 434 -21.04 2.16 -3.91
CA LEU A 434 -20.34 3.42 -3.72
C LEU A 434 -19.63 3.82 -5.02
N SER A 435 -19.42 5.12 -5.20
CA SER A 435 -18.63 5.66 -6.31
C SER A 435 -17.14 5.36 -6.13
N ASP A 436 -16.38 5.40 -7.23
CA ASP A 436 -14.92 5.15 -7.19
C ASP A 436 -14.18 6.12 -6.26
N GLY A 437 -14.61 7.39 -6.23
CA GLY A 437 -14.05 8.40 -5.32
C GLY A 437 -14.31 8.07 -3.84
N GLU A 438 -15.51 7.57 -3.52
CA GLU A 438 -15.84 7.12 -2.15
C GLU A 438 -15.01 5.90 -1.76
N HIS A 439 -14.88 4.92 -2.66
CA HIS A 439 -14.01 3.78 -2.45
C HIS A 439 -12.58 4.20 -2.18
N GLN A 440 -12.01 5.05 -3.04
CA GLN A 440 -10.63 5.51 -2.92
C GLN A 440 -10.37 6.24 -1.60
N LEU A 441 -11.31 7.08 -1.16
CA LEU A 441 -11.19 7.83 0.10
C LEU A 441 -11.24 6.88 1.31
N LEU A 442 -12.22 5.97 1.35
CA LEU A 442 -12.34 4.98 2.43
C LEU A 442 -11.13 4.06 2.51
N HIS A 443 -10.58 3.66 1.37
CA HIS A 443 -9.42 2.77 1.34
C HIS A 443 -8.18 3.50 1.86
N SER A 444 -7.92 4.72 1.38
CA SER A 444 -6.75 5.51 1.79
C SER A 444 -6.78 5.85 3.28
N LEU A 445 -7.92 6.34 3.78
CA LEU A 445 -8.08 6.67 5.20
C LEU A 445 -8.17 5.40 6.07
N GLY A 446 -8.80 4.34 5.58
CA GLY A 446 -8.89 3.07 6.29
C GLY A 446 -7.53 2.39 6.47
N LEU A 447 -6.63 2.50 5.48
CA LEU A 447 -5.25 2.06 5.61
C LEU A 447 -4.54 2.84 6.73
N CYS A 448 -4.70 4.17 6.75
CA CYS A 448 -4.11 5.02 7.79
C CYS A 448 -4.64 4.63 9.18
N LEU A 449 -5.96 4.52 9.35
CA LEU A 449 -6.58 4.17 10.64
C LEU A 449 -6.19 2.78 11.15
N LEU A 450 -6.05 1.80 10.24
CA LEU A 450 -5.67 0.44 10.60
C LEU A 450 -4.24 0.36 11.14
N PHE A 451 -3.33 1.15 10.56
CA PHE A 451 -1.89 1.12 10.88
C PHE A 451 -1.42 2.34 11.69
N LYS A 452 -2.33 3.14 12.24
CA LYS A 452 -2.00 4.40 12.96
C LYS A 452 -1.20 4.26 14.26
N ASN A 453 -1.06 3.04 14.78
CA ASN A 453 -0.32 2.75 16.02
C ASN A 453 0.82 1.78 15.72
N THR A 454 1.45 1.93 14.55
CA THR A 454 2.52 1.04 14.09
C THR A 454 3.61 1.85 13.44
N ASN A 455 4.85 1.43 13.66
CA ASN A 455 6.00 2.07 13.05
C ASN A 455 6.06 1.75 11.55
N SER A 456 5.43 2.60 10.75
CA SER A 456 5.06 2.29 9.36
C SER A 456 5.53 3.34 8.36
N LEU A 457 5.91 2.86 7.18
CA LEU A 457 6.19 3.68 5.99
C LEU A 457 5.02 3.59 5.01
N PHE A 458 4.32 4.69 4.79
CA PHE A 458 3.21 4.80 3.84
C PHE A 458 3.70 5.41 2.52
N LEU A 459 3.40 4.75 1.40
CA LEU A 459 3.79 5.17 0.06
C LEU A 459 2.54 5.19 -0.81
N LEU A 460 1.95 6.38 -0.96
CA LEU A 460 0.67 6.60 -1.63
C LEU A 460 0.91 7.30 -2.97
N ASP A 461 0.72 6.59 -4.08
CA ASP A 461 0.85 7.15 -5.43
C ASP A 461 -0.53 7.67 -5.90
N GLU A 462 -0.66 8.99 -5.97
CA GLU A 462 -1.85 9.72 -6.41
C GLU A 462 -3.17 9.26 -5.72
N PRO A 463 -3.23 9.22 -4.38
CA PRO A 463 -4.43 8.80 -3.63
C PRO A 463 -5.67 9.65 -3.89
N GLU A 464 -5.54 10.80 -4.54
CA GLU A 464 -6.61 11.77 -4.75
C GLU A 464 -7.22 11.80 -6.17
N THR A 465 -6.82 10.89 -7.05
CA THR A 465 -7.20 10.92 -8.48
C THR A 465 -8.70 11.01 -8.73
N HIS A 466 -9.53 10.20 -8.06
CA HIS A 466 -11.00 10.24 -8.20
C HIS A 466 -11.70 11.14 -7.16
N PHE A 467 -10.95 11.92 -6.37
CA PHE A 467 -11.55 12.82 -5.39
C PHE A 467 -12.20 14.02 -6.07
N ASN A 468 -13.34 14.45 -5.51
CA ASN A 468 -13.90 15.76 -5.81
C ASN A 468 -12.97 16.88 -5.23
N PRO A 469 -13.12 18.14 -5.68
CA PRO A 469 -12.26 19.23 -5.21
C PRO A 469 -12.25 19.42 -3.68
N ASP A 470 -13.40 19.24 -3.02
CA ASP A 470 -13.52 19.40 -1.57
C ASP A 470 -12.69 18.35 -0.82
N TRP A 471 -12.75 17.08 -1.24
CA TRP A 471 -11.92 16.01 -0.67
C TRP A 471 -10.44 16.21 -0.98
N ARG A 472 -10.06 16.70 -2.18
CA ARG A 472 -8.66 17.04 -2.48
C ARG A 472 -8.13 18.11 -1.52
N SER A 473 -8.92 19.13 -1.21
CA SER A 473 -8.51 20.21 -0.30
C SER A 473 -8.49 19.82 1.18
N SER A 474 -9.25 18.80 1.57
CA SER A 474 -9.34 18.34 2.97
C SER A 474 -8.54 17.07 3.25
N PHE A 475 -7.90 16.46 2.24
CA PHE A 475 -7.23 15.17 2.41
C PHE A 475 -6.12 15.18 3.47
N ILE A 476 -5.21 16.15 3.43
CA ILE A 476 -4.13 16.27 4.44
C ILE A 476 -4.73 16.52 5.83
N THR A 477 -5.73 17.39 5.92
CA THR A 477 -6.53 17.58 7.14
C THR A 477 -7.13 16.25 7.67
N ARG A 478 -7.66 15.37 6.80
CA ARG A 478 -8.17 14.04 7.22
C ARG A 478 -7.06 13.11 7.69
N LEU A 479 -5.90 13.14 7.04
CA LEU A 479 -4.73 12.38 7.51
C LEU A 479 -4.31 12.82 8.91
N HIS A 480 -4.22 14.13 9.18
CA HIS A 480 -3.94 14.63 10.52
C HIS A 480 -4.97 14.17 11.56
N GLN A 481 -6.25 14.02 11.17
CA GLN A 481 -7.29 13.48 12.06
C GLN A 481 -7.08 11.99 12.34
N CYS A 482 -6.68 11.19 11.34
CA CYS A 482 -6.38 9.77 11.52
C CYS A 482 -5.21 9.52 12.48
N PHE A 483 -4.20 10.39 12.47
CA PHE A 483 -2.96 10.26 13.27
C PHE A 483 -2.91 11.21 14.48
N LYS A 484 -4.01 11.84 14.87
CA LYS A 484 -4.01 12.87 15.92
C LYS A 484 -3.46 12.40 17.27
N ASP A 485 -3.77 11.16 17.64
CA ASP A 485 -3.37 10.53 18.90
C ASP A 485 -2.34 9.42 18.67
N ALA A 486 -1.76 9.35 17.47
CA ALA A 486 -0.72 8.41 17.10
C ALA A 486 0.65 8.87 17.64
N ASP A 487 1.56 7.91 17.85
CA ASP A 487 2.95 8.24 18.10
C ASP A 487 3.65 8.79 16.84
N ASP A 488 4.85 9.32 17.01
CA ASP A 488 5.66 9.90 15.92
C ASP A 488 6.47 8.81 15.17
N SER A 489 5.90 7.62 15.05
CA SER A 489 6.55 6.46 14.43
C SER A 489 6.21 6.27 12.95
N HIS A 490 5.52 7.24 12.33
CA HIS A 490 4.98 7.12 10.97
C HIS A 490 5.71 8.02 9.98
N GLU A 491 6.06 7.49 8.79
CA GLU A 491 6.54 8.29 7.66
C GLU A 491 5.61 8.08 6.47
N MET A 492 5.30 9.15 5.73
CA MET A 492 4.38 9.05 4.58
C MET A 492 4.86 9.88 3.40
N PHE A 493 4.81 9.28 2.21
CA PHE A 493 4.99 9.96 0.93
C PHE A 493 3.71 9.88 0.12
N ILE A 494 3.28 11.03 -0.37
CA ILE A 494 2.13 11.16 -1.25
C ILE A 494 2.61 11.81 -2.55
N THR A 495 2.47 11.11 -3.67
CA THR A 495 2.65 11.78 -4.97
C THR A 495 1.35 12.47 -5.36
N THR A 496 1.47 13.62 -6.01
CA THR A 496 0.30 14.40 -6.43
C THR A 496 0.56 15.20 -7.69
N HIS A 497 -0.52 15.39 -8.45
CA HIS A 497 -0.62 16.35 -9.54
C HIS A 497 -1.48 17.56 -9.21
N THR A 498 -2.06 17.60 -8.01
CA THR A 498 -2.96 18.67 -7.61
C THR A 498 -2.26 19.72 -6.74
N PRO A 499 -2.56 21.02 -6.97
CA PRO A 499 -2.14 22.09 -6.08
C PRO A 499 -2.81 22.04 -4.69
N PHE A 500 -3.91 21.31 -4.53
CA PHE A 500 -4.68 21.27 -3.27
C PHE A 500 -3.86 20.69 -2.10
N LEU A 501 -3.18 19.55 -2.30
CA LEU A 501 -2.37 18.91 -1.25
C LEU A 501 -1.18 19.80 -0.85
N ILE A 502 -0.58 20.49 -1.82
CA ILE A 502 0.51 21.44 -1.59
C ILE A 502 0.03 22.63 -0.76
N SER A 503 -1.19 23.13 -1.02
CA SER A 503 -1.78 24.25 -0.28
C SER A 503 -2.05 23.94 1.19
N ASP A 504 -2.22 22.67 1.57
CA ASP A 504 -2.46 22.23 2.95
C ASP A 504 -1.18 21.69 3.63
N SER A 505 -0.01 21.90 3.00
CA SER A 505 1.29 21.39 3.47
C SER A 505 2.30 22.52 3.68
N LYS A 506 3.18 22.39 4.67
CA LYS A 506 4.30 23.32 4.89
C LYS A 506 5.41 23.11 3.85
N PRO A 507 6.22 24.14 3.50
CA PRO A 507 7.25 24.04 2.46
C PRO A 507 8.27 22.92 2.67
N GLU A 508 8.69 22.69 3.92
CA GLU A 508 9.62 21.64 4.32
C GLU A 508 9.08 20.22 4.06
N LYS A 509 7.75 20.05 4.00
CA LYS A 509 7.07 18.79 3.67
C LYS A 509 6.66 18.70 2.20
N VAL A 510 7.01 19.67 1.36
CA VAL A 510 6.72 19.63 -0.09
C VAL A 510 8.02 19.38 -0.85
N LEU A 511 8.02 18.34 -1.68
CA LEU A 511 9.14 17.96 -2.55
C LEU A 511 8.76 18.21 -4.00
N VAL A 512 9.35 19.21 -4.64
CA VAL A 512 9.09 19.55 -6.05
C VAL A 512 10.09 18.86 -6.95
N PHE A 513 9.59 17.93 -7.76
CA PHE A 513 10.35 17.16 -8.74
C PHE A 513 10.36 17.87 -10.08
N LYS A 514 11.57 18.03 -10.63
CA LYS A 514 11.79 18.48 -12.01
C LYS A 514 12.75 17.52 -12.70
N LYS A 515 12.51 17.26 -13.99
CA LYS A 515 13.41 16.46 -14.81
C LYS A 515 13.92 17.31 -15.97
N MET A 516 15.22 17.55 -16.02
CA MET A 516 15.90 18.31 -17.07
C MET A 516 17.02 17.47 -17.64
N ASP A 517 17.06 17.30 -18.96
CA ASP A 517 18.10 16.51 -19.66
C ASP A 517 18.31 15.10 -19.08
N GLY A 518 17.22 14.46 -18.64
CA GLY A 518 17.25 13.11 -18.05
C GLY A 518 17.60 13.06 -16.56
N VAL A 519 18.03 14.17 -15.96
CA VAL A 519 18.40 14.28 -14.54
C VAL A 519 17.20 14.73 -13.72
N VAL A 520 16.89 13.97 -12.67
CA VAL A 520 15.86 14.29 -11.69
C VAL A 520 16.46 15.17 -10.59
N GLU A 521 15.84 16.33 -10.37
CA GLU A 521 16.14 17.27 -9.30
C GLU A 521 14.92 17.39 -8.37
N VAL A 522 15.17 17.35 -7.05
CA VAL A 522 14.16 17.51 -6.01
C VAL A 522 14.52 18.69 -5.14
N LYS A 523 13.58 19.63 -4.97
CA LYS A 523 13.77 20.83 -4.14
C LYS A 523 12.51 21.13 -3.34
N ASN A 524 12.68 21.73 -2.16
CA ASN A 524 11.56 22.38 -1.48
C ASN A 524 11.13 23.65 -2.24
N PRO A 525 9.85 24.04 -2.16
CA PRO A 525 9.37 25.32 -2.71
C PRO A 525 10.06 26.53 -2.06
N GLU A 526 10.40 27.53 -2.88
CA GLU A 526 10.97 28.81 -2.43
C GLU A 526 9.90 29.80 -1.88
N TYR A 527 8.70 29.30 -1.60
CA TYR A 527 7.58 30.11 -1.12
C TYR A 527 6.80 29.36 -0.06
N ASN A 528 6.14 30.09 0.84
CA ASN A 528 5.26 29.47 1.83
C ASN A 528 4.06 28.82 1.12
N THR A 529 3.96 27.50 1.19
CA THR A 529 2.91 26.69 0.54
C THR A 529 1.63 26.61 1.35
N LEU A 530 1.74 26.62 2.69
CA LEU A 530 0.58 26.48 3.57
C LEU A 530 -0.35 27.69 3.40
N GLY A 531 -1.57 27.44 2.95
CA GLY A 531 -2.57 28.45 2.61
C GLY A 531 -2.30 29.24 1.32
N ALA A 532 -1.31 28.84 0.51
CA ALA A 532 -1.02 29.52 -0.75
C ALA A 532 -2.15 29.31 -1.77
N SER A 533 -2.46 30.34 -2.56
CA SER A 533 -3.51 30.22 -3.56
C SER A 533 -3.18 29.15 -4.61
N ILE A 534 -4.20 28.42 -5.04
CA ILE A 534 -4.10 27.40 -6.08
C ILE A 534 -3.43 27.93 -7.35
N ASN A 535 -3.76 29.16 -7.76
CA ASN A 535 -3.13 29.80 -8.92
C ASN A 535 -1.62 30.01 -8.70
N LYS A 536 -1.20 30.50 -7.53
CA LYS A 536 0.23 30.71 -7.22
C LYS A 536 0.99 29.38 -7.26
N ILE A 537 0.45 28.32 -6.66
CA ILE A 537 1.05 26.99 -6.66
C ILE A 537 1.16 26.46 -8.10
N THR A 538 0.06 26.56 -8.86
CA THR A 538 0.01 26.09 -10.25
C THR A 538 1.07 26.78 -11.13
N MET A 539 1.22 28.09 -10.98
CA MET A 539 2.24 28.87 -11.70
C MET A 539 3.66 28.54 -11.28
N THR A 540 3.92 28.49 -9.97
CA THR A 540 5.29 28.41 -9.42
C THR A 540 5.84 26.99 -9.44
N THR A 541 5.00 25.99 -9.12
CA THR A 541 5.40 24.59 -8.96
C THR A 541 5.21 23.79 -10.24
N PHE A 542 4.07 23.99 -10.93
CA PHE A 542 3.75 23.24 -12.16
C PHE A 542 4.08 24.01 -13.45
N GLY A 543 4.51 25.26 -13.35
CA GLY A 543 4.99 26.05 -14.50
C GLY A 543 3.89 26.51 -15.46
N LYS A 544 2.61 26.40 -15.09
CA LYS A 544 1.48 26.86 -15.92
C LYS A 544 1.23 28.35 -15.68
N ARG A 545 1.59 29.20 -16.64
CA ARG A 545 1.52 30.66 -16.48
C ARG A 545 0.10 31.21 -16.63
N GLU A 546 -0.74 30.53 -17.39
CA GLU A 546 -2.12 30.91 -17.66
C GLU A 546 -3.08 30.27 -16.66
N THR A 547 -4.02 31.07 -16.13
CA THR A 547 -5.07 30.60 -15.21
C THR A 547 -6.30 30.08 -15.94
N ILE A 548 -6.40 30.33 -17.25
CA ILE A 548 -7.45 29.79 -18.13
C ILE A 548 -6.96 28.61 -18.98
N SER A 549 -7.91 27.82 -19.47
CA SER A 549 -7.65 26.65 -20.31
C SER A 549 -7.38 27.05 -21.77
N GLY A 550 -6.69 26.17 -22.52
CA GLY A 550 -6.16 26.49 -23.85
C GLY A 550 -7.19 27.00 -24.89
N HIS A 551 -8.43 26.53 -24.86
CA HIS A 551 -9.48 27.05 -25.77
C HIS A 551 -9.87 28.49 -25.44
N ALA A 552 -10.09 28.79 -24.16
CA ALA A 552 -10.38 30.16 -23.71
C ALA A 552 -9.18 31.08 -23.97
N GLN A 553 -7.95 30.57 -23.81
CA GLN A 553 -6.73 31.29 -24.14
C GLN A 553 -6.65 31.61 -25.64
N ALA A 554 -7.00 30.67 -26.51
CA ALA A 554 -7.01 30.88 -27.97
C ALA A 554 -8.04 31.94 -28.39
N ILE A 555 -9.25 31.90 -27.81
CA ILE A 555 -10.27 32.94 -28.01
C ILE A 555 -9.77 34.30 -27.53
N LEU A 556 -9.15 34.35 -26.34
CA LEU A 556 -8.61 35.58 -25.78
C LEU A 556 -7.50 36.16 -26.65
N GLU A 557 -6.61 35.32 -27.18
CA GLU A 557 -5.53 35.75 -28.08
C GLU A 557 -6.06 36.21 -29.45
N GLU A 558 -7.12 35.57 -29.98
CA GLU A 558 -7.80 36.03 -31.19
C GLU A 558 -8.44 37.42 -30.98
N LEU A 559 -9.16 37.60 -29.87
CA LEU A 559 -9.78 38.88 -29.51
C LEU A 559 -8.72 39.97 -29.30
N ARG A 560 -7.57 39.61 -28.71
CA ARG A 560 -6.42 40.49 -28.57
C ARG A 560 -5.82 40.88 -29.93
N SER A 561 -5.62 39.93 -30.83
CA SER A 561 -5.13 40.19 -32.19
C SER A 561 -6.07 41.11 -32.98
N ARG A 562 -7.39 40.92 -32.83
CA ARG A 562 -8.42 41.79 -33.43
C ARG A 562 -8.39 43.21 -32.83
N PHE A 563 -8.18 43.33 -31.52
CA PHE A 563 -7.95 44.63 -30.87
C PHE A 563 -6.70 45.32 -31.41
N GLU A 564 -5.58 44.60 -31.51
CA GLU A 564 -4.32 45.12 -32.06
C GLU A 564 -4.46 45.45 -33.57
N GLY A 565 -5.35 44.77 -34.28
CA GLY A 565 -5.77 45.04 -35.65
C GLY A 565 -6.69 46.26 -35.83
N GLY A 566 -7.06 46.95 -34.74
CA GLY A 566 -7.83 48.19 -34.78
C GLY A 566 -9.35 48.01 -34.87
N GLU A 567 -9.89 46.85 -34.50
CA GLU A 567 -11.35 46.66 -34.43
C GLU A 567 -11.99 47.52 -33.33
N ASP A 568 -13.29 47.80 -33.50
CA ASP A 568 -14.09 48.60 -32.57
C ASP A 568 -14.03 48.09 -31.13
N LYS A 569 -13.60 48.97 -30.23
CA LYS A 569 -13.28 48.66 -28.83
C LYS A 569 -14.52 48.30 -28.01
N GLU A 570 -15.64 49.01 -28.21
CA GLU A 570 -16.89 48.73 -27.48
C GLU A 570 -17.49 47.38 -27.90
N LYS A 571 -17.45 47.08 -29.20
CA LYS A 571 -17.85 45.79 -29.75
C LYS A 571 -16.99 44.67 -29.20
N LEU A 572 -15.67 44.84 -29.15
CA LEU A 572 -14.75 43.87 -28.57
C LEU A 572 -15.01 43.62 -27.08
N ILE A 573 -15.20 44.67 -26.28
CA ILE A 573 -15.53 44.52 -24.84
C ILE A 573 -16.84 43.74 -24.65
N THR A 574 -17.85 44.05 -25.47
CA THR A 574 -19.14 43.33 -25.44
C THR A 574 -18.97 41.87 -25.82
N GLU A 575 -18.15 41.59 -26.83
CA GLU A 575 -17.85 40.24 -27.29
C GLU A 575 -17.05 39.44 -26.25
N ILE A 576 -16.03 40.04 -25.65
CA ILE A 576 -15.24 39.46 -24.54
C ILE A 576 -16.15 39.07 -23.38
N ASN A 577 -17.04 39.97 -22.94
CA ASN A 577 -17.96 39.71 -21.84
C ASN A 577 -18.98 38.60 -22.16
N ARG A 578 -19.33 38.42 -23.43
CA ARG A 578 -20.25 37.35 -23.87
C ARG A 578 -19.57 36.00 -24.00
N GLN A 579 -18.32 35.96 -24.45
CA GLN A 579 -17.62 34.71 -24.77
C GLN A 579 -16.79 34.16 -23.62
N LEU A 580 -16.26 35.02 -22.73
CA LEU A 580 -15.31 34.63 -21.69
C LEU A 580 -15.89 34.84 -20.28
N GLY A 581 -15.73 33.82 -19.44
CA GLY A 581 -15.99 33.91 -18.00
C GLY A 581 -14.97 34.79 -17.27
N ASP A 582 -15.22 35.06 -15.99
CA ASP A 582 -14.36 35.97 -15.22
C ASP A 582 -13.01 35.35 -14.91
N SER A 583 -11.95 35.92 -15.50
CA SER A 583 -10.57 35.53 -15.29
C SER A 583 -9.66 36.74 -15.19
N VAL A 584 -8.45 36.55 -14.64
CA VAL A 584 -7.45 37.62 -14.54
C VAL A 584 -7.07 38.12 -15.93
N GLU A 585 -6.90 37.22 -16.89
CA GLU A 585 -6.54 37.52 -18.27
C GLU A 585 -7.63 38.33 -18.99
N LYS A 586 -8.92 37.98 -18.79
CA LYS A 586 -10.04 38.75 -19.33
C LYS A 586 -10.04 40.17 -18.80
N VAL A 587 -9.88 40.33 -17.47
CA VAL A 587 -9.86 41.64 -16.83
C VAL A 587 -8.68 42.48 -17.32
N LEU A 588 -7.49 41.88 -17.47
CA LEU A 588 -6.31 42.56 -18.01
C LEU A 588 -6.51 43.01 -19.47
N LEU A 589 -7.11 42.17 -20.32
CA LEU A 589 -7.40 42.54 -21.70
C LEU A 589 -8.41 43.69 -21.77
N ILE A 590 -9.53 43.61 -21.04
CA ILE A 590 -10.53 44.69 -20.98
C ILE A 590 -9.89 45.98 -20.47
N LYS A 591 -9.09 45.91 -19.40
CA LYS A 591 -8.36 47.07 -18.88
C LYS A 591 -7.44 47.68 -19.94
N THR A 592 -6.68 46.85 -20.66
CA THR A 592 -5.81 47.32 -21.75
C THR A 592 -6.61 48.05 -22.85
N ILE A 593 -7.78 47.52 -23.21
CA ILE A 593 -8.67 48.15 -24.19
C ILE A 593 -9.17 49.50 -23.65
N LEU A 594 -9.64 49.56 -22.41
CA LEU A 594 -10.15 50.78 -21.76
C LEU A 594 -9.06 51.85 -21.61
N ASP A 595 -7.88 51.48 -21.11
CA ASP A 595 -6.73 52.39 -20.98
C ASP A 595 -6.36 53.00 -22.36
N SER A 596 -6.50 52.22 -23.44
CA SER A 596 -6.28 52.72 -24.81
C SER A 596 -7.36 53.67 -25.32
N MET A 597 -8.58 53.63 -24.76
CA MET A 597 -9.66 54.57 -25.06
C MET A 597 -9.39 55.91 -24.38
N GLU A 598 -8.96 55.87 -23.12
CA GLU A 598 -8.62 57.07 -22.34
C GLU A 598 -7.38 57.80 -22.90
N ALA A 599 -6.42 57.08 -23.47
CA ALA A 599 -5.22 57.67 -24.06
C ALA A 599 -5.46 58.40 -25.41
N HIS A 600 -6.63 58.24 -26.03
CA HIS A 600 -6.98 58.82 -27.35
C HIS A 600 -8.17 59.81 -27.28
N GLY A 601 -8.70 60.08 -26.08
CA GLY A 601 -9.66 61.16 -25.80
C GLY A 601 -8.96 62.35 -25.19
#